data_AF-A0A6H1W995-F1
#
_entry.id   AF-A0A6H1W995-F1
#
_cell.length_a   1.000
_cell.length_b   1.000
_cell.length_c   1.000
_cell.angle_alpha   90.00
_cell.angle_beta   90.00
_cell.angle_gamma   90.00
#
_symmetry.space_group_name_H-M   'P 1'
#
loop_
_entity.id
_entity.type
_entity.pdbx_description
1 polymer ?
#
loop_
_entity_poly.entity_id
_entity_poly.type
_entity_poly.pdbx_seq_one_letter_code
_entity_poly.pdbx_strand_id
1 'polypeptide(L)' 'MDDLTGSSVERARRLAALDAEGPLPPDWLRRQLDLALAAWAEDEKTLDVDAEGREDF' A
#
# COMPACT_ATOMS: atom_id res chain seq x y z
N MET A 1 -5.29 13.90 -9.23
CA MET A 1 -5.49 12.44 -9.19
C MET A 1 -5.44 12.06 -7.73
N ASP A 2 -6.50 11.44 -7.22
CA ASP A 2 -6.61 11.09 -5.81
C ASP A 2 -5.67 9.93 -5.44
N ASP A 3 -5.39 9.76 -4.16
CA ASP A 3 -4.57 8.65 -3.67
C ASP A 3 -5.31 7.32 -3.76
N LEU A 4 -4.55 6.25 -4.00
CA LEU A 4 -5.06 4.89 -4.03
C LEU A 4 -5.31 4.40 -2.59
N THR A 5 -6.57 4.32 -2.23
CA THR A 5 -7.04 3.84 -0.94
C THR A 5 -7.63 2.43 -1.03
N GLY A 6 -7.80 1.79 0.13
CA GLY A 6 -8.35 0.44 0.25
C GLY A 6 -7.27 -0.65 0.34
N SER A 7 -7.70 -1.88 0.15
CA SER A 7 -6.85 -3.08 0.16
C SER A 7 -5.82 -3.07 -0.97
N SER A 8 -4.77 -3.88 -0.85
CA SER A 8 -3.76 -4.08 -1.90
C SER A 8 -4.37 -4.43 -3.25
N VAL A 9 -5.43 -5.26 -3.25
CA VAL A 9 -6.17 -5.66 -4.46
C VAL A 9 -6.93 -4.49 -5.08
N GLU A 10 -7.59 -3.65 -4.29
CA GLU A 10 -8.31 -2.47 -4.79
C GLU A 10 -7.35 -1.43 -5.37
N ARG A 11 -6.22 -1.18 -4.68
CA ARG A 11 -5.16 -0.30 -5.18
C ARG A 11 -4.61 -0.79 -6.53
N ALA A 12 -4.31 -2.09 -6.65
CA ALA A 12 -3.80 -2.67 -7.89
C ALA A 12 -4.82 -2.56 -9.05
N ARG A 13 -6.11 -2.83 -8.79
CA ARG A 13 -7.17 -2.69 -9.79
C ARG A 13 -7.32 -1.25 -10.28
N ARG A 14 -7.31 -0.28 -9.37
CA ARG A 14 -7.40 1.14 -9.73
C ARG A 14 -6.17 1.63 -10.49
N LEU A 15 -4.97 1.22 -10.08
CA LEU A 15 -3.74 1.55 -10.80
C LEU A 15 -3.79 1.05 -12.25
N ALA A 16 -4.21 -0.20 -12.47
CA ALA A 16 -4.35 -0.77 -13.81
C ALA A 16 -5.39 -0.04 -14.67
N ALA A 17 -6.49 0.41 -14.07
CA ALA A 17 -7.50 1.20 -14.76
C ALA A 17 -6.94 2.57 -15.21
N LEU A 18 -6.21 3.26 -14.32
CA LEU A 18 -5.61 4.56 -14.61
C LEU A 18 -4.48 4.46 -15.66
N ASP A 19 -3.65 3.41 -15.60
CA ASP A 19 -2.57 3.18 -16.57
C ASP A 19 -3.12 2.93 -18.00
N ALA A 20 -4.31 2.35 -18.10
CA ALA A 20 -5.01 2.17 -19.38
C ALA A 20 -5.55 3.49 -19.98
N GLU A 21 -5.72 4.54 -19.17
CA GLU A 21 -6.17 5.86 -19.62
C GLU A 21 -5.02 6.72 -20.18
N GLY A 22 -3.77 6.35 -19.89
CA GLY A 22 -2.58 7.01 -20.40
C GLY A 22 -1.44 7.12 -19.39
N PRO A 23 -0.33 7.79 -19.76
CA PRO A 23 0.84 7.89 -18.89
C PRO A 23 0.52 8.61 -17.59
N LEU A 24 0.88 7.97 -16.48
CA LEU A 24 0.65 8.49 -15.14
C LEU A 24 1.73 9.51 -14.74
N PRO A 25 1.38 10.59 -14.01
CA PRO A 25 2.37 11.54 -13.54
C PRO A 25 3.40 10.86 -12.61
N PRO A 26 4.71 11.01 -12.85
CA PRO A 26 5.75 10.31 -12.07
C PRO A 26 5.75 10.72 -10.60
N ASP A 27 5.46 11.99 -10.28
CA ASP A 27 5.35 12.46 -8.89
C ASP A 27 4.17 11.83 -8.15
N TRP A 28 3.06 11.59 -8.86
CA TRP A 28 1.91 10.89 -8.29
C TRP A 28 2.22 9.42 -8.04
N LEU A 29 2.89 8.73 -8.99
CA LEU A 29 3.33 7.35 -8.82
C LEU A 29 4.28 7.19 -7.63
N ARG A 30 5.24 8.11 -7.48
CA ARG A 30 6.15 8.12 -6.32
C ARG A 30 5.39 8.26 -5.01
N ARG A 31 4.44 9.19 -4.95
CA ARG A 31 3.56 9.35 -3.78
C ARG A 31 2.76 8.08 -3.47
N GLN A 32 2.24 7.38 -4.48
CA GLN A 32 1.52 6.11 -4.25
C GLN A 32 2.44 5.02 -3.70
N LEU A 33 3.68 4.94 -4.18
CA LEU A 33 4.69 4.02 -3.66
C LEU A 33 5.03 4.33 -2.20
N ASP A 34 5.28 5.60 -1.88
CA ASP A 34 5.60 6.03 -0.51
C ASP A 34 4.47 5.65 0.46
N LEU A 35 3.21 5.85 0.06
CA LEU A 35 2.03 5.45 0.84
C LEU A 35 1.91 3.93 1.00
N ALA A 36 2.23 3.16 -0.04
CA ALA A 36 2.18 1.70 0.02
C ALA A 36 3.26 1.13 0.95
N LEU A 37 4.48 1.68 0.88
CA LEU A 37 5.59 1.29 1.77
C LEU A 37 5.30 1.67 3.23
N ALA A 38 4.72 2.84 3.48
CA ALA A 38 4.31 3.24 4.82
C ALA A 38 3.24 2.31 5.40
N ALA A 39 2.23 1.94 4.62
CA ALA A 39 1.19 1.00 5.06
C ALA A 39 1.79 -0.38 5.37
N TRP A 40 2.70 -0.87 4.54
CA TRP A 40 3.36 -2.15 4.76
C TRP A 40 4.23 -2.13 6.04
N ALA A 41 4.97 -1.05 6.28
CA ALA A 41 5.77 -0.93 7.51
C ALA A 41 4.90 -0.97 8.79
N GLU A 42 3.68 -0.44 8.75
CA GLU A 42 2.74 -0.56 9.89
C GLU A 42 2.17 -1.97 10.04
N ASP A 43 1.89 -2.66 8.93
CA ASP A 43 1.47 -4.06 8.96
C ASP A 43 2.58 -4.97 9.52
N GLU A 44 3.85 -4.74 9.15
CA GLU A 44 5.01 -5.47 9.69
C GLU A 44 5.14 -5.31 11.21
N LYS A 45 5.01 -4.08 11.72
CA LYS A 45 5.02 -3.83 13.18
C LYS A 45 3.87 -4.55 13.89
N THR A 46 2.70 -4.59 13.27
CA THR A 46 1.53 -5.28 13.85
C THR A 46 1.78 -6.78 13.95
N LEU A 47 2.37 -7.38 12.90
CA LEU A 47 2.71 -8.80 12.89
C LEU A 47 3.81 -9.16 13.89
N ASP A 48 4.78 -8.26 14.11
CA ASP A 48 5.86 -8.45 15.10
C ASP A 48 5.30 -8.48 16.53
N VAL A 49 4.41 -7.53 16.86
CA VAL A 49 3.70 -7.50 18.15
C VAL A 49 2.84 -8.75 18.38
N ASP A 50 2.12 -9.21 17.35
CA ASP A 50 1.30 -10.41 17.44
C ASP A 50 2.13 -11.71 17.57
N ALA A 51 3.39 -11.69 17.11
CA ALA A 51 4.33 -12.80 17.26
C ALA A 51 4.89 -12.87 18.68
N GLU A 52 5.34 -11.74 19.24
CA GLU A 52 5.83 -11.65 20.63
C GLU A 52 4.76 -12.11 21.63
N GLY A 53 3.49 -11.73 21.43
CA GLY A 53 2.39 -12.12 22.33
C GLY A 53 2.05 -13.62 22.34
N ARG A 54 2.54 -14.41 21.37
CA ARG A 54 2.33 -15.88 21.32
C ARG A 54 3.48 -16.68 21.93
N GLU A 55 4.66 -16.09 22.08
CA GLU A 55 5.82 -16.77 22.68
C GLU A 55 5.78 -16.78 24.22
N ASP A 56 4.87 -16.00 24.83
CA ASP A 56 4.68 -15.89 26.29
C ASP A 56 3.70 -16.92 26.91
N PHE A 57 3.32 -17.98 26.18
CA PHE A 57 2.37 -19.03 26.67
C PHE A 57 2.95 -20.45 26.70
#